data_AF-A0A174FZN5-F1
#
_entry.id   AF-A0A174FZN5-F1
#
_cell.length_a   1.000
_cell.length_b   1.000
_cell.length_c   1.000
_cell.angle_alpha   90.00
_cell.angle_beta   90.00
_cell.angle_gamma   90.00
#
_symmetry.space_group_name_H-M   'P 1'
#
loop_
_entity.id
_entity.type
_entity.pdbx_description
1 polymer ?
#
loop_
_entity_poly.entity_id
_entity_poly.type
_entity_poly.pdbx_seq_one_letter_code
_entity_poly.pdbx_strand_id
1 'polypeptide(L)'
;MTEKCLLSKEQKEAREYCLFRPLERPKLKWSKVLGILIGVEILVSSLSYALSLWRGTFLIYYIPGNLLCFISTGKQILIGIVKLYQRYAPEETRRKCLYKPTCSEYAILALKKYGLVKGLYKIYIRLFKTCRGIEYGIDYP
;
A
#
# COMPACT_ATOMS: atom_id res chain seq x y z
N MET A 1 26.25 21.79 18.80
CA MET A 1 26.04 20.36 18.51
C MET A 1 25.22 20.27 17.24
N THR A 2 25.90 20.33 16.10
CA THR A 2 25.42 20.92 14.84
C THR A 2 24.93 19.84 13.88
N GLU A 3 23.85 20.10 13.15
CA GLU A 3 23.12 19.31 12.13
C GLU A 3 23.78 18.01 11.60
N LYS A 4 25.07 18.01 11.22
CA LYS A 4 25.83 16.80 10.84
C LYS A 4 25.84 15.70 11.93
N CYS A 5 25.87 16.10 13.20
CA CYS A 5 25.75 15.20 14.35
C CYS A 5 24.36 14.59 14.46
N LEU A 6 23.30 15.32 14.07
CA LEU A 6 21.93 14.80 14.05
C LEU A 6 21.74 13.82 12.89
N LEU A 7 22.16 14.20 11.68
CA LEU A 7 22.08 13.33 10.50
C LEU A 7 22.85 12.02 10.71
N SER A 8 24.06 12.08 11.29
CA SER A 8 24.82 10.88 11.60
C SER A 8 24.21 10.01 12.71
N LYS A 9 23.42 10.58 13.63
CA LYS A 9 22.64 9.81 14.61
C LYS A 9 21.47 9.09 13.94
N GLU A 10 20.70 9.79 13.10
CA GLU A 10 19.57 9.20 12.36
C GLU A 10 20.02 8.07 11.42
N GLN A 11 21.14 8.27 10.73
CA GLN A 11 21.76 7.24 9.88
C GLN A 11 22.13 5.98 10.69
N LYS A 12 22.72 6.16 11.88
CA LYS A 12 23.06 5.03 12.76
C LYS A 12 21.82 4.31 13.25
N GLU A 13 20.79 5.04 13.68
CA GLU A 13 19.52 4.47 14.13
C GLU A 13 18.83 3.68 13.00
N ALA A 14 18.76 4.24 11.80
CA ALA A 14 18.16 3.59 10.63
C ALA A 14 18.90 2.30 10.26
N ARG A 15 20.24 2.34 10.31
CA ARG A 15 21.10 1.17 10.05
C ARG A 15 20.85 0.07 11.07
N GLU A 16 20.86 0.41 12.36
CA GLU A 16 20.60 -0.53 13.45
C GLU A 16 19.23 -1.19 13.31
N TYR A 17 18.18 -0.39 13.04
CA TYR A 17 16.85 -0.92 12.74
C TYR A 17 16.84 -1.87 11.55
N CYS A 18 17.49 -1.51 10.43
CA CYS A 18 17.46 -2.34 9.22
C CYS A 18 18.17 -3.69 9.42
N LEU A 19 19.26 -3.71 10.20
CA LEU A 19 20.00 -4.92 10.54
C LEU A 19 19.21 -5.82 11.49
N PHE A 20 18.64 -5.25 12.57
CA PHE A 20 18.09 -6.03 13.68
C PHE A 20 16.55 -6.17 13.70
N ARG A 21 15.81 -5.58 12.75
CA ARG A 21 14.34 -5.68 12.75
C ARG A 21 13.84 -7.15 12.67
N PRO A 22 12.78 -7.52 13.40
CA PRO A 22 12.12 -8.81 13.20
C PRO A 22 11.35 -8.85 11.87
N LEU A 23 11.29 -10.01 11.23
CA LEU A 23 10.52 -10.22 10.01
C LEU A 23 9.18 -10.88 10.35
N GLU A 24 8.13 -10.06 10.47
CA GLU A 24 6.79 -10.59 10.71
C GLU A 24 6.18 -11.17 9.41
N ARG A 25 5.63 -12.40 9.48
CA ARG A 25 4.94 -13.09 8.38
C ARG A 25 3.45 -13.20 8.70
N PRO A 26 2.59 -12.34 8.13
CA PRO A 26 1.18 -12.30 8.50
C PRO A 26 0.41 -13.55 8.03
N LYS A 27 -0.41 -14.13 8.92
CA LYS A 27 -1.36 -15.21 8.56
C LYS A 27 -2.60 -14.60 7.90
N LEU A 28 -2.73 -14.81 6.60
CA LEU A 28 -3.81 -14.20 5.81
C LEU A 28 -4.94 -15.20 5.54
N LYS A 29 -6.17 -14.82 5.88
CA LYS A 29 -7.41 -15.56 5.56
C LYS A 29 -8.07 -14.95 4.30
N TRP A 30 -7.46 -15.24 3.15
CA TRP A 30 -7.76 -14.60 1.87
C TRP A 30 -9.18 -14.80 1.35
N SER A 31 -9.76 -15.98 1.55
CA SER A 31 -11.12 -16.29 1.13
C SER A 31 -12.14 -15.30 1.71
N LYS A 32 -11.95 -14.86 2.96
CA LYS A 32 -12.83 -13.89 3.60
C LYS A 32 -12.63 -12.47 3.07
N VAL A 33 -11.38 -12.04 2.91
CA VAL A 33 -11.06 -10.68 2.44
C VAL A 33 -11.48 -10.49 0.98
N LEU A 34 -11.15 -11.45 0.12
CA LEU A 34 -11.48 -11.39 -1.30
C LEU A 34 -12.99 -11.53 -1.53
N GLY A 35 -13.66 -12.40 -0.77
CA GLY A 35 -15.12 -12.55 -0.85
C GLY A 35 -15.88 -11.28 -0.47
N ILE A 36 -15.45 -10.56 0.57
CA ILE A 36 -16.07 -9.28 0.95
C ILE A 36 -15.86 -8.22 -0.13
N LEU A 37 -14.65 -8.10 -0.69
CA LEU A 37 -14.36 -7.11 -1.73
C LEU A 37 -15.14 -7.37 -3.01
N ILE A 38 -15.17 -8.62 -3.48
CA ILE A 38 -15.94 -9.01 -4.68
C ILE A 38 -17.45 -8.80 -4.44
N GLY A 39 -17.95 -9.17 -3.26
CA GLY A 39 -19.37 -8.98 -2.91
C GLY A 39 -19.80 -7.52 -2.92
N VAL A 40 -18.97 -6.60 -2.42
CA VAL A 40 -19.26 -5.16 -2.43
C VAL A 40 -19.31 -4.60 -3.85
N GLU A 41 -18.38 -4.99 -4.73
CA GLU A 41 -18.39 -4.56 -6.14
C GLU A 41 -19.65 -5.05 -6.87
N ILE A 42 -19.99 -6.34 -6.72
CA ILE A 42 -21.19 -6.92 -7.33
C ILE A 42 -22.45 -6.19 -6.86
N LEU A 43 -22.54 -5.90 -5.55
CA LEU A 43 -23.66 -5.17 -4.97
C LEU A 43 -23.78 -3.76 -5.57
N VAL A 44 -22.68 -3.00 -5.63
CA VAL A 44 -22.65 -1.62 -6.13
C VAL A 44 -22.98 -1.56 -7.62
N SER A 45 -22.43 -2.47 -8.42
CA SER A 45 -22.76 -2.56 -9.86
C SER A 45 -24.21 -2.94 -10.07
N SER A 46 -24.74 -3.90 -9.31
CA SER A 46 -26.15 -4.31 -9.40
C SER A 46 -27.11 -3.17 -9.03
N LEU A 47 -26.79 -2.42 -7.98
CA LEU A 47 -27.59 -1.27 -7.54
C LEU A 47 -27.53 -0.12 -8.56
N SER A 48 -26.34 0.17 -9.10
CA SER A 48 -26.15 1.21 -10.12
C SER A 48 -26.89 0.87 -11.41
N TYR A 49 -26.89 -0.41 -11.81
CA TYR A 49 -27.63 -0.92 -12.96
C TYR A 49 -29.15 -0.81 -12.74
N ALA A 50 -29.66 -1.24 -11.58
CA ALA A 50 -31.08 -1.12 -11.25
C ALA A 50 -31.58 0.34 -11.27
N LEU A 51 -30.81 1.27 -10.69
CA LEU A 51 -31.13 2.71 -10.70
C LEU A 51 -31.13 3.32 -12.11
N SER A 52 -30.22 2.85 -12.96
CA SER A 52 -30.08 3.37 -14.33
C SER A 52 -31.26 3.02 -15.24
N LEU A 53 -31.91 1.88 -15.02
CA LEU A 53 -33.13 1.48 -15.73
C LEU A 53 -34.33 2.36 -15.38
N TRP A 54 -34.31 3.03 -14.23
CA TRP A 54 -35.43 3.84 -13.73
C TRP A 54 -35.48 5.26 -14.31
N ARG A 55 -34.38 5.78 -14.88
CA ARG A 55 -34.28 7.17 -15.39
C ARG A 55 -33.65 7.34 -16.77
N GLY A 56 -33.20 6.28 -17.45
CA GLY A 56 -32.62 6.38 -18.80
C GLY A 56 -31.28 7.13 -18.90
N THR A 57 -30.67 7.51 -17.77
CA THR A 57 -29.41 8.28 -17.69
C THR A 57 -28.21 7.40 -17.37
N PHE A 58 -28.18 6.17 -17.91
CA PHE A 58 -27.25 5.09 -17.61
C PHE A 58 -25.78 5.53 -17.55
N LEU A 59 -25.30 6.20 -18.58
CA LEU A 59 -23.88 6.52 -18.71
C LEU A 59 -23.40 7.61 -17.75
N ILE A 60 -24.29 8.52 -17.35
CA ILE A 60 -23.94 9.69 -16.53
C ILE A 60 -23.67 9.29 -15.08
N TYR A 61 -24.36 8.26 -14.57
CA TYR A 61 -24.27 7.86 -13.16
C TYR A 61 -23.55 6.52 -12.94
N TYR A 62 -23.70 5.56 -13.87
CA TYR A 62 -23.15 4.21 -13.72
C TYR A 62 -21.62 4.20 -13.79
N ILE A 63 -21.04 4.89 -14.77
CA ILE A 63 -19.59 4.92 -15.00
C ILE A 63 -18.84 5.62 -13.86
N PRO A 64 -19.18 6.87 -13.46
CA PRO A 64 -18.47 7.53 -12.36
C PRO A 64 -18.69 6.85 -11.00
N GLY A 65 -19.87 6.26 -10.75
CA GLY A 65 -20.15 5.53 -9.52
C GLY A 65 -19.29 4.28 -9.34
N ASN A 66 -19.22 3.43 -10.36
CA ASN A 66 -18.37 2.24 -10.33
C ASN A 66 -16.87 2.61 -10.34
N LEU A 67 -16.47 3.67 -11.05
CA LEU A 67 -15.08 4.15 -11.03
C LEU A 67 -14.65 4.65 -9.65
N LEU A 68 -15.50 5.41 -8.96
CA LEU A 68 -15.25 5.85 -7.58
C LEU A 68 -15.18 4.68 -6.60
N CYS A 69 -16.09 3.70 -6.75
CA CYS A 69 -16.08 2.49 -5.94
C CYS A 69 -14.76 1.73 -6.12
N PHE A 70 -14.38 1.48 -7.36
CA PHE A 70 -13.14 0.79 -7.73
C PHE A 70 -11.87 1.48 -7.18
N ILE A 71 -11.80 2.80 -7.22
CA ILE A 71 -10.68 3.56 -6.63
C ILE A 71 -10.60 3.35 -5.10
N SER A 72 -11.75 3.21 -4.43
CA SER A 72 -11.84 3.00 -2.99
C SER A 72 -11.48 1.58 -2.56
N THR A 73 -11.97 0.56 -3.26
CA THR A 73 -11.66 -0.87 -3.02
C THR A 73 -10.26 -1.24 -3.49
N GLY A 74 -9.76 -0.63 -4.56
CA GLY A 74 -8.42 -0.89 -5.10
C GLY A 74 -7.31 -0.71 -4.07
N LYS A 75 -7.46 0.24 -3.13
CA LYS A 75 -6.48 0.42 -2.03
C LYS A 75 -6.42 -0.82 -1.12
N GLN A 76 -7.55 -1.45 -0.83
CA GLN A 76 -7.63 -2.63 0.04
C GLN A 76 -7.05 -3.86 -0.66
N ILE A 77 -7.31 -3.98 -1.96
CA ILE A 77 -6.72 -5.03 -2.80
C ILE A 77 -5.19 -4.92 -2.75
N LEU A 78 -4.63 -3.72 -2.96
CA LEU A 78 -3.18 -3.51 -2.91
C LEU A 78 -2.59 -3.78 -1.53
N ILE A 79 -3.23 -3.33 -0.44
CA ILE A 79 -2.78 -3.66 0.92
C ILE A 79 -2.75 -5.18 1.11
N GLY A 80 -3.75 -5.88 0.59
CA GLY A 80 -3.76 -7.34 0.52
C GLY A 80 -2.51 -7.86 -0.18
N ILE A 81 -2.27 -7.43 -1.42
CA ILE A 81 -1.11 -7.88 -2.23
C ILE A 81 0.21 -7.62 -1.50
N VAL A 82 0.37 -6.48 -0.84
CA VAL A 82 1.58 -6.18 -0.05
C VAL A 82 1.72 -7.15 1.12
N LYS A 83 0.64 -7.50 1.82
CA LYS A 83 0.67 -8.53 2.86
C LYS A 83 0.97 -9.92 2.30
N LEU A 84 0.47 -10.24 1.09
CA LEU A 84 0.81 -11.48 0.37
C LEU A 84 2.32 -11.56 0.17
N TYR A 85 2.88 -10.47 -0.34
CA TYR A 85 4.31 -10.32 -0.52
C TYR A 85 5.06 -10.48 0.81
N GLN A 86 4.62 -9.83 1.90
CA GLN A 86 5.25 -9.99 3.22
C GLN A 86 5.27 -11.46 3.71
N ARG A 87 4.23 -12.24 3.39
CA ARG A 87 4.14 -13.65 3.78
C ARG A 87 5.09 -14.55 2.99
N TYR A 88 5.11 -14.40 1.67
CA TYR A 88 5.78 -15.34 0.76
C TYR A 88 7.17 -14.89 0.30
N ALA A 89 7.48 -13.60 0.36
CA ALA A 89 8.78 -13.11 -0.09
C ALA A 89 9.92 -13.70 0.77
N PRO A 90 11.03 -14.11 0.13
CA PRO A 90 12.18 -14.63 0.85
C PRO A 90 12.82 -13.54 1.73
N GLU A 91 13.45 -13.98 2.82
CA GLU A 91 14.00 -13.08 3.83
C GLU A 91 15.09 -12.20 3.25
N GLU A 92 15.94 -12.74 2.39
CA GLU A 92 16.97 -12.01 1.66
C GLU A 92 16.41 -10.80 0.92
N THR A 93 15.25 -10.94 0.28
CA THR A 93 14.62 -9.83 -0.45
C THR A 93 14.05 -8.79 0.53
N ARG A 94 13.44 -9.22 1.63
CA ARG A 94 12.90 -8.31 2.65
C ARG A 94 13.98 -7.58 3.46
N ARG A 95 15.18 -8.16 3.57
CA ARG A 95 16.34 -7.58 4.25
C ARG A 95 17.05 -6.49 3.43
N LYS A 96 16.88 -6.46 2.10
CA LYS A 96 17.45 -5.43 1.21
C LYS A 96 16.94 -4.00 1.45
N CYS A 97 15.81 -3.82 2.14
CA CYS A 97 15.28 -2.48 2.38
C CYS A 97 16.12 -1.70 3.41
N LEU A 98 16.62 -0.53 2.98
CA LEU A 98 17.55 0.34 3.72
C LEU A 98 16.88 1.39 4.62
N TYR A 99 15.55 1.42 4.66
CA TYR A 99 14.84 2.46 5.38
C TYR A 99 13.90 1.95 6.48
N LYS A 100 13.63 2.85 7.43
CA LYS A 100 12.60 2.74 8.48
C LYS A 100 11.41 3.65 8.13
N PRO A 101 10.17 3.13 8.05
CA PRO A 101 9.79 1.72 8.10
C PRO A 101 10.13 1.01 6.77
N THR A 102 10.01 -0.31 6.71
CA THR A 102 10.34 -1.09 5.49
C THR A 102 9.51 -0.66 4.28
N CYS A 103 9.98 -0.87 3.04
CA CYS A 103 9.22 -0.53 1.83
C CYS A 103 7.82 -1.15 1.79
N SER A 104 7.67 -2.39 2.28
CA SER A 104 6.36 -3.04 2.37
C SER A 104 5.44 -2.36 3.39
N GLU A 105 5.99 -1.92 4.52
CA GLU A 105 5.22 -1.22 5.55
C GLU A 105 4.88 0.21 5.12
N TYR A 106 5.85 0.92 4.53
CA TYR A 106 5.66 2.20 3.87
C TYR A 106 4.54 2.12 2.84
N ALA A 107 4.47 1.04 2.05
CA ALA A 107 3.41 0.87 1.06
C ALA A 107 2.02 0.76 1.71
N ILE A 108 1.89 0.01 2.80
CA ILE A 108 0.63 -0.08 3.55
C ILE A 108 0.26 1.29 4.13
N LEU A 109 1.20 2.00 4.75
CA LEU A 109 0.98 3.32 5.34
C LEU A 109 0.61 4.36 4.27
N ALA A 110 1.29 4.36 3.13
CA ALA A 110 1.03 5.28 2.01
C ALA A 110 -0.36 5.04 1.40
N LEU A 111 -0.76 3.79 1.20
CA LEU A 111 -2.11 3.45 0.72
C LEU A 111 -3.21 3.85 1.70
N LYS A 112 -2.95 3.72 3.01
CA LYS A 112 -3.89 4.15 4.06
C LYS A 112 -4.02 5.68 4.12
N LYS A 113 -2.90 6.40 4.03
CA LYS A 113 -2.86 7.87 4.19
C LYS A 113 -3.31 8.62 2.94
N TYR A 114 -2.89 8.17 1.75
CA TYR A 114 -3.06 8.90 0.51
C TYR A 114 -4.03 8.27 -0.49
N GLY A 115 -4.57 7.09 -0.18
CA GLY A 115 -5.43 6.33 -1.08
C GLY A 115 -4.65 5.69 -2.23
N LEU A 116 -5.39 5.18 -3.23
CA LEU A 116 -4.84 4.36 -4.31
C LEU A 116 -3.82 5.12 -5.17
N VAL A 117 -4.23 6.23 -5.77
CA VAL A 117 -3.43 6.94 -6.80
C VAL A 117 -2.17 7.58 -6.21
N LYS A 118 -2.35 8.46 -5.22
CA LYS A 118 -1.22 9.15 -4.56
C LYS A 118 -0.34 8.18 -3.75
N GLY A 119 -0.94 7.16 -3.16
CA GLY A 119 -0.21 6.10 -2.46
C GLY A 119 0.70 5.31 -3.40
N LEU A 120 0.17 4.85 -4.55
CA LEU A 120 0.96 4.17 -5.58
C LEU A 120 2.14 5.01 -6.08
N TYR A 121 1.92 6.31 -6.33
CA TYR A 121 2.98 7.20 -6.77
C TYR A 121 4.12 7.30 -5.75
N LYS A 122 3.80 7.47 -4.45
CA LYS A 122 4.82 7.50 -3.38
C LYS A 122 5.54 6.16 -3.23
N ILE A 123 4.80 5.05 -3.32
CA ILE A 123 5.38 3.69 -3.30
C ILE A 123 6.37 3.51 -4.44
N TYR A 124 5.99 3.92 -5.66
CA TYR A 124 6.84 3.83 -6.83
C TYR A 124 8.15 4.60 -6.63
N ILE A 125 8.07 5.87 -6.22
CA ILE A 125 9.28 6.67 -5.93
C ILE A 125 10.15 5.95 -4.89
N ARG A 126 9.53 5.47 -3.80
CA ARG A 126 10.25 4.80 -2.72
C ARG A 126 10.99 3.56 -3.19
N LEU A 127 10.33 2.68 -3.94
CA LEU A 127 10.91 1.40 -4.39
C LEU A 127 11.96 1.58 -5.49
N PHE A 128 11.71 2.48 -6.45
CA PHE A 128 12.53 2.58 -7.66
C PHE A 128 13.60 3.66 -7.61
N LYS A 129 13.41 4.71 -6.80
CA LYS A 129 14.35 5.84 -6.71
C LYS A 129 15.09 5.85 -5.38
N THR A 130 14.36 5.78 -4.27
CA THR A 130 14.96 6.01 -2.93
C THR A 130 15.65 4.77 -2.37
N CYS A 131 14.96 3.62 -2.33
CA CYS A 131 15.46 2.42 -1.66
C CYS A 131 16.50 1.61 -2.48
N ARG A 132 16.82 2.03 -3.71
CA ARG A 132 17.87 1.40 -4.53
C ARG A 132 19.29 1.92 -4.24
N GLY A 133 19.43 2.91 -3.36
CA GLY A 133 20.72 3.48 -3.00
C GLY A 133 21.54 2.60 -2.06
N ILE A 134 22.53 3.21 -1.41
CA ILE A 134 23.42 2.56 -0.41
C ILE A 134 23.24 3.12 1.01
N GLU A 135 22.51 4.22 1.15
CA GLU A 135 22.35 4.93 2.41
C GLU A 135 21.13 4.42 3.19
N TYR A 136 21.27 4.37 4.52
CA TYR A 136 20.15 4.07 5.41
C TYR A 136 19.34 5.32 5.67
N GLY A 137 18.09 5.20 6.10
CA GLY A 137 17.35 6.41 6.48
C GLY A 137 15.99 6.16 7.10
N ILE A 138 15.39 7.23 7.59
CA ILE A 138 14.05 7.23 8.16
C ILE A 138 13.17 8.08 7.25
N ASP A 139 12.11 7.49 6.69
CA ASP A 139 11.15 8.23 5.85
C ASP A 139 9.77 7.56 5.93
N TYR A 140 8.83 8.31 6.48
CA TYR A 140 7.43 7.92 6.67
C TYR A 140 6.54 8.64 5.66
N PRO A 141 5.52 7.96 5.10
CA PRO A 141 4.60 8.58 4.16
C PRO A 141 3.74 9.64 4.83
#